data_AF-A0A2M8F609-F1
#
_entry.id   AF-A0A2M8F609-F1
#
_cell.length_a   1.000
_cell.length_b   1.000
_cell.length_c   1.000
_cell.angle_alpha   90.00
_cell.angle_beta   90.00
_cell.angle_gamma   90.00
#
_symmetry.space_group_name_H-M   'P 1'
#
loop_
_entity.id
_entity.type
_entity.pdbx_description
1 polymer ?
#
loop_
_entity_poly.entity_id
_entity_poly.type
_entity_poly.pdbx_seq_one_letter_code
_entity_poly.pdbx_strand_id
1 'polypeptide(L)'
;MDKKKLITWLLFFTVIFLGLQLLNPAKPAQQNPESTASVTISATKDSYAVDEAVSVKVKNNTEEAITLPKTCPTNPLTVSTLAGDSFTEKTATAAISCDEVTPTTINPGEETTINFEYWNHSLFGEVGQYRVSLTLPSGDPEGEPQTFSSASFNVEQAGVVKRFFRAAFYQPIYNALIFIVSVIPYHDLGFAIIILTLIIRLILLVPSQRAIVSQKRMQELQPKLTRLRKEHEGNQEKIAQETMKLWKEHKVNPFGSCLPLLIQFPFLIAIFYVVQSGLNPDNAYLLYSPLQHFNLQSIQTLFLGILDLRKVDHFVLPLIVGLLQFGQMKLAMAQKKEKDESRKESRKHKDKKEKKPLAGSEMEIANKAMIYIMPVMIAGFSATLPAGVGLYWGVSTLFALVQQLVANRK
;
A
#
# COMPACT_ATOMS: atom_id res chain seq x y z
N MET A 1 17.90 19.81 13.65
CA MET A 1 17.61 18.39 13.34
C MET A 1 18.76 17.90 12.49
N ASP A 2 19.53 16.92 12.97
CA ASP A 2 20.74 16.45 12.29
C ASP A 2 20.35 15.84 10.93
N LYS A 3 20.90 16.39 9.83
CA LYS A 3 20.59 15.95 8.45
C LYS A 3 20.77 14.45 8.31
N LYS A 4 21.76 13.85 9.00
CA LYS A 4 22.00 12.41 8.99
C LYS A 4 20.84 11.60 9.56
N LYS A 5 20.22 12.04 10.67
CA LYS A 5 19.10 11.33 11.31
C LYS A 5 17.80 11.46 10.50
N LEU A 6 17.59 12.60 9.84
CA LEU A 6 16.49 12.77 8.88
C LEU A 6 16.66 11.81 7.69
N ILE A 7 17.88 11.68 7.17
CA ILE A 7 18.22 10.76 6.08
C ILE A 7 18.07 9.31 6.51
N THR A 8 18.47 8.90 7.72
CA THR A 8 18.28 7.53 8.21
C THR A 8 16.79 7.18 8.37
N TRP A 9 15.97 8.14 8.79
CA TRP A 9 14.53 7.95 8.95
C TRP A 9 13.80 7.93 7.60
N LEU A 10 14.19 8.82 6.67
CA LEU A 10 13.77 8.77 5.27
C LEU A 10 14.21 7.47 4.60
N LEU A 11 15.40 6.95 4.91
CA LEU A 11 15.91 5.65 4.44
C LEU A 11 15.09 4.49 4.98
N PHE A 12 14.75 4.48 6.27
CA PHE A 12 13.88 3.44 6.83
C PHE A 12 12.49 3.43 6.16
N PHE A 13 11.95 4.62 5.89
CA PHE A 13 10.65 4.75 5.24
C PHE A 13 10.71 4.51 3.72
N THR A 14 11.79 4.90 3.04
CA THR A 14 12.05 4.51 1.65
C THR A 14 12.35 3.02 1.54
N VAL A 15 12.89 2.36 2.57
CA VAL A 15 13.02 0.89 2.61
C VAL A 15 11.68 0.22 2.85
N ILE A 16 10.74 0.84 3.59
CA ILE A 16 9.36 0.35 3.68
C ILE A 16 8.62 0.56 2.35
N PHE A 17 8.79 1.73 1.73
CA PHE A 17 8.21 2.09 0.43
C PHE A 17 8.80 1.26 -0.73
N LEU A 18 10.13 1.05 -0.75
CA LEU A 18 10.81 0.09 -1.63
C LEU A 18 10.48 -1.34 -1.22
N GLY A 19 10.26 -1.64 0.06
CA GLY A 19 9.85 -2.97 0.51
C GLY A 19 8.49 -3.36 -0.06
N LEU A 20 7.58 -2.39 -0.16
CA LEU A 20 6.33 -2.48 -0.90
C LEU A 20 6.56 -2.70 -2.42
N GLN A 21 7.61 -2.11 -2.99
CA GLN A 21 8.03 -2.36 -4.38
C GLN A 21 8.75 -3.73 -4.56
N LEU A 22 9.46 -4.21 -3.53
CA LEU A 22 10.27 -5.44 -3.52
C LEU A 22 9.47 -6.69 -3.18
N LEU A 23 8.20 -6.57 -2.77
CA LEU A 23 7.25 -7.68 -2.76
C LEU A 23 6.91 -8.17 -4.18
N ASN A 24 7.43 -7.51 -5.20
CA ASN A 24 7.39 -7.99 -6.58
C ASN A 24 8.75 -7.79 -7.27
N PRO A 25 9.77 -8.63 -7.01
CA PRO A 25 11.04 -8.51 -7.71
C PRO A 25 10.82 -8.86 -9.18
N ALA A 26 10.79 -7.84 -10.04
CA ALA A 26 10.90 -8.05 -11.48
C ALA A 26 12.28 -8.65 -11.75
N LYS A 27 12.35 -9.95 -12.05
CA LYS A 27 13.51 -10.51 -12.74
C LYS A 27 13.54 -9.86 -14.12
N PRO A 28 14.64 -9.24 -14.54
CA PRO A 28 14.77 -8.75 -15.91
C PRO A 28 14.63 -9.94 -16.85
N ALA A 29 13.78 -9.81 -17.86
CA ALA A 29 13.63 -10.81 -18.91
C ALA A 29 15.00 -11.08 -19.58
N GLN A 30 15.36 -12.35 -19.74
CA GLN A 30 16.48 -12.72 -20.58
C GLN A 30 16.15 -12.32 -22.03
N GLN A 31 17.02 -11.51 -22.64
CA GLN A 31 16.95 -11.23 -24.08
C GLN A 31 17.13 -12.55 -24.83
N ASN A 32 16.03 -13.07 -25.36
CA ASN A 32 16.01 -14.17 -26.32
C ASN A 32 16.14 -13.61 -27.74
N PRO A 33 16.75 -14.38 -28.67
CA PRO A 33 17.47 -13.86 -29.82
C PRO A 33 16.61 -12.99 -30.73
N GLU A 34 17.23 -11.92 -31.25
CA GLU A 34 16.66 -11.01 -32.24
C GLU A 34 16.02 -11.81 -33.39
N SER A 35 14.69 -11.84 -33.39
CA SER A 35 13.91 -12.38 -34.49
C SER A 35 13.91 -11.34 -35.61
N THR A 36 14.21 -11.77 -36.83
CA THR A 36 14.12 -11.00 -38.08
C THR A 36 12.68 -10.67 -38.49
N ALA A 37 11.75 -10.66 -37.54
CA ALA A 37 10.34 -10.40 -37.75
C ALA A 37 10.04 -8.89 -37.80
N SER A 38 9.18 -8.51 -38.74
CA SER A 38 8.62 -7.17 -38.93
C SER A 38 8.03 -6.58 -37.64
N VAL A 39 7.41 -7.41 -36.80
CA VAL A 39 6.90 -7.03 -35.48
C VAL A 39 7.44 -8.02 -34.45
N THR A 40 7.96 -7.50 -33.34
CA THR A 40 8.43 -8.34 -32.22
C THR A 40 7.50 -8.21 -31.02
N ILE A 41 7.11 -9.35 -30.45
CA ILE A 41 6.38 -9.42 -29.19
C ILE A 41 7.24 -10.14 -28.16
N SER A 42 7.35 -9.57 -26.96
CA SER A 42 8.06 -10.20 -25.86
C SER A 42 7.34 -9.98 -24.54
N ALA A 43 7.31 -11.00 -23.69
CA ALA A 43 6.86 -10.80 -22.32
C ALA A 43 7.85 -9.90 -21.59
N THR A 44 7.35 -9.02 -20.71
CA THR A 44 8.23 -8.14 -19.91
C THR A 44 9.07 -8.89 -18.87
N LYS A 45 8.66 -10.12 -18.52
CA LYS A 45 9.33 -11.05 -17.60
C LYS A 45 9.22 -12.48 -18.14
N ASP A 46 10.18 -13.32 -17.76
CA ASP A 46 10.17 -14.75 -18.09
C ASP A 46 9.20 -15.55 -17.21
N SER A 47 8.88 -15.01 -16.03
CA SER A 47 7.98 -15.64 -15.06
C SER A 47 7.18 -14.58 -14.29
N TYR A 48 5.90 -14.87 -14.07
CA TYR A 48 4.95 -14.07 -13.31
C TYR A 48 4.36 -14.91 -12.18
N ALA A 49 4.09 -14.29 -11.04
CA ALA A 49 3.28 -14.96 -10.02
C ALA A 49 1.79 -14.99 -10.42
N VAL A 50 1.04 -16.00 -10.00
CA VAL A 50 -0.43 -15.96 -10.04
C VAL A 50 -0.91 -14.67 -9.36
N ASP A 51 -1.90 -14.01 -9.97
CA ASP A 51 -2.42 -12.67 -9.63
C ASP A 51 -1.44 -11.51 -9.82
N GLU A 52 -0.30 -11.71 -10.48
CA GLU A 52 0.54 -10.62 -10.97
C GLU A 52 0.11 -10.25 -12.38
N ALA A 53 -0.10 -8.96 -12.65
CA ALA A 53 -0.49 -8.48 -13.97
C ALA A 53 0.60 -8.82 -15.01
N VAL A 54 0.22 -9.64 -16.00
CA VAL A 54 1.08 -9.93 -17.14
C VAL A 54 1.13 -8.73 -18.08
N SER A 55 2.33 -8.42 -18.59
CA SER A 55 2.52 -7.40 -19.61
C SER A 55 3.44 -7.87 -20.73
N VAL A 56 3.13 -7.47 -21.96
CA VAL A 56 3.92 -7.78 -23.16
C VAL A 56 4.33 -6.49 -23.85
N LYS A 57 5.57 -6.45 -24.34
CA LYS A 57 6.06 -5.40 -25.22
C LYS A 57 5.79 -5.78 -26.67
N VAL A 58 5.30 -4.82 -27.43
CA VAL A 58 5.18 -4.90 -28.88
C VAL A 58 6.07 -3.83 -29.48
N LYS A 59 7.05 -4.25 -30.27
CA LYS A 59 7.98 -3.36 -30.97
C LYS A 59 7.72 -3.43 -32.46
N ASN A 60 7.55 -2.26 -33.07
CA ASN A 60 7.42 -2.13 -34.51
C ASN A 60 8.82 -2.04 -35.15
N ASN A 61 9.24 -3.07 -35.89
CA ASN A 61 10.48 -3.06 -36.66
C ASN A 61 10.23 -2.86 -38.16
N THR A 62 9.01 -2.49 -38.58
CA THR A 62 8.71 -2.17 -39.98
C THR A 62 8.98 -0.71 -40.30
N GLU A 63 8.96 -0.38 -41.59
CA GLU A 63 9.09 0.99 -42.10
C GLU A 63 7.76 1.77 -42.05
N GLU A 64 6.64 1.11 -41.78
CA GLU A 64 5.30 1.71 -41.72
C GLU A 64 4.72 1.70 -40.30
N ALA A 65 3.83 2.63 -39.99
CA ALA A 65 3.17 2.66 -38.70
C ALA A 65 2.16 1.52 -38.58
N ILE A 66 2.20 0.80 -37.45
CA ILE A 66 1.26 -0.29 -37.16
C ILE A 66 0.19 0.23 -36.23
N THR A 67 -1.08 0.10 -36.62
CA THR A 67 -2.19 0.43 -35.73
C THR A 67 -2.70 -0.85 -35.09
N LEU A 68 -2.49 -0.98 -33.79
CA LEU A 68 -3.18 -1.98 -32.99
C LEU A 68 -4.64 -1.54 -32.88
N PRO A 69 -5.59 -2.36 -33.36
CA PRO A 69 -7.00 -2.24 -32.97
C PRO A 69 -7.12 -2.22 -31.45
N LYS A 70 -8.29 -1.78 -30.98
CA LYS A 70 -8.70 -1.81 -29.57
C LYS A 70 -8.10 -3.03 -28.86
N THR A 71 -7.10 -2.82 -28.00
CA THR A 71 -6.34 -3.90 -27.35
C THR A 71 -7.20 -4.54 -26.27
N CYS A 72 -8.12 -5.39 -26.70
CA CYS A 72 -8.82 -6.34 -25.86
C CYS A 72 -8.19 -7.72 -26.07
N PRO A 73 -8.36 -8.66 -25.13
CA PRO A 73 -7.88 -10.04 -25.26
C PRO A 73 -8.68 -10.86 -26.29
N THR A 74 -9.37 -10.19 -27.20
CA THR A 74 -10.00 -10.74 -28.39
C THR A 74 -9.40 -10.02 -29.60
N ASN A 75 -9.33 -10.73 -30.72
CA ASN A 75 -8.72 -10.35 -32.01
C ASN A 75 -8.42 -8.83 -32.15
N PRO A 76 -7.14 -8.43 -32.28
CA PRO A 76 -6.01 -9.25 -32.76
C PRO A 76 -5.12 -9.88 -31.70
N LEU A 77 -5.37 -9.66 -30.42
CA LEU A 77 -4.52 -10.20 -29.36
C LEU A 77 -5.12 -11.51 -28.84
N THR A 78 -4.36 -12.61 -28.93
CA THR A 78 -4.77 -13.93 -28.41
C THR A 78 -3.78 -14.41 -27.37
N VAL A 79 -4.30 -15.07 -26.33
CA VAL A 79 -3.49 -15.71 -25.28
C VAL A 79 -3.64 -17.21 -25.42
N SER A 80 -2.53 -17.95 -25.35
CA SER A 80 -2.56 -19.40 -25.38
C SER A 80 -1.79 -19.99 -24.21
N THR A 81 -2.27 -21.12 -23.68
CA THR A 81 -1.58 -21.91 -22.65
C THR A 81 -1.10 -23.23 -23.23
N LEU A 82 0.01 -23.76 -22.73
CA LEU A 82 0.47 -25.09 -23.08
C LEU A 82 -0.43 -26.15 -22.41
N ALA A 83 -1.09 -26.99 -23.20
CA ALA A 83 -1.88 -28.12 -22.75
C ALA A 83 -1.40 -29.40 -23.47
N GLY A 84 -0.72 -30.28 -22.73
CA GLY A 84 0.02 -31.40 -23.32
C GLY A 84 1.21 -30.88 -24.13
N ASP A 85 1.26 -31.22 -25.43
CA ASP A 85 2.33 -30.84 -26.34
C ASP A 85 1.97 -29.64 -27.25
N SER A 86 0.78 -29.05 -27.09
CA SER A 86 0.27 -27.98 -27.97
C SER A 86 -0.27 -26.77 -27.21
N PHE A 87 -0.18 -25.59 -27.81
CA PHE A 87 -0.77 -24.37 -27.26
C PHE A 87 -2.25 -24.28 -27.63
N THR A 88 -3.10 -24.09 -26.61
CA THR A 88 -4.54 -23.91 -26.76
C THR A 88 -4.92 -22.47 -26.38
N GLU A 89 -5.77 -21.85 -27.19
CA GLU A 89 -6.23 -20.47 -26.95
C GLU A 89 -7.12 -20.38 -25.70
N LYS A 90 -6.89 -19.34 -24.90
CA LYS A 90 -7.68 -18.98 -23.71
C LYS A 90 -8.56 -17.79 -24.07
N THR A 91 -9.84 -17.87 -23.68
CA THR A 91 -10.79 -16.77 -23.83
C THR A 91 -11.04 -16.13 -22.47
N ALA A 92 -11.02 -14.80 -22.42
CA ALA A 92 -11.37 -14.07 -21.21
C ALA A 92 -12.86 -14.28 -20.87
N THR A 93 -13.15 -14.59 -19.61
CA THR A 93 -14.51 -14.81 -19.10
C THR A 93 -15.15 -13.55 -18.52
N ALA A 94 -14.35 -12.53 -18.18
CA ALA A 94 -14.82 -11.27 -17.63
C ALA A 94 -15.22 -10.27 -18.73
N ALA A 95 -16.48 -9.83 -18.73
CA ALA A 95 -16.99 -8.81 -19.65
C ALA A 95 -16.53 -7.42 -19.21
N ILE A 96 -15.58 -6.85 -19.93
CA ILE A 96 -15.19 -5.44 -19.83
C ILE A 96 -15.50 -4.81 -21.19
N SER A 97 -16.22 -3.69 -21.20
CA SER A 97 -16.54 -3.00 -22.45
C SER A 97 -15.24 -2.52 -23.11
N CYS A 98 -15.02 -2.97 -24.34
CA CYS A 98 -13.92 -2.55 -25.20
C CYS A 98 -14.23 -1.23 -25.92
N ASP A 99 -15.36 -0.59 -25.64
CA ASP A 99 -15.86 0.53 -26.43
C ASP A 99 -14.99 1.79 -26.28
N GLU A 100 -14.31 1.92 -25.14
CA GLU A 100 -13.48 3.08 -24.79
C GLU A 100 -11.99 2.95 -25.15
N VAL A 101 -11.52 1.78 -25.62
CA VAL A 101 -10.10 1.61 -25.96
C VAL A 101 -9.81 2.27 -27.30
N THR A 102 -8.93 3.27 -27.31
CA THR A 102 -8.48 3.90 -28.55
C THR A 102 -7.46 3.01 -29.26
N PRO A 103 -7.50 2.89 -30.60
CA PRO A 103 -6.44 2.24 -31.36
C PRO A 103 -5.08 2.83 -31.00
N THR A 104 -4.08 1.96 -30.83
CA THR A 104 -2.71 2.39 -30.50
C THR A 104 -1.86 2.29 -31.75
N THR A 105 -1.42 3.43 -32.28
CA THR A 105 -0.47 3.48 -33.39
C THR A 105 0.95 3.41 -32.83
N ILE A 106 1.76 2.49 -33.37
CA ILE A 106 3.16 2.29 -33.04
C ILE A 106 3.97 2.69 -34.27
N ASN A 107 4.75 3.77 -34.19
CA ASN A 107 5.56 4.22 -35.32
C ASN A 107 6.77 3.29 -35.54
N PRO A 108 7.41 3.35 -36.73
CA PRO A 108 8.65 2.62 -37.00
C PRO A 108 9.70 2.81 -35.90
N GLY A 109 10.22 1.70 -35.37
CA GLY A 109 11.23 1.68 -34.31
C GLY A 109 10.70 1.91 -32.88
N GLU A 110 9.42 2.25 -32.70
CA GLU A 110 8.82 2.45 -31.38
C GLU A 110 8.37 1.13 -30.72
N GLU A 111 8.27 1.16 -29.39
CA GLU A 111 7.71 0.06 -28.59
C GLU A 111 6.55 0.56 -27.74
N THR A 112 5.53 -0.30 -27.56
CA THR A 112 4.44 -0.09 -26.61
C THR A 112 4.32 -1.31 -25.69
N THR A 113 3.75 -1.10 -24.50
CA THR A 113 3.49 -2.18 -23.53
C THR A 113 1.99 -2.38 -23.39
N ILE A 114 1.53 -3.60 -23.68
CA ILE A 114 0.16 -4.03 -23.45
C ILE A 114 0.10 -4.70 -22.07
N ASN A 115 -0.80 -4.22 -21.21
CA ASN A 115 -0.99 -4.72 -19.85
C ASN A 115 -2.32 -5.48 -19.77
N PHE A 116 -2.28 -6.71 -19.26
CA PHE A 116 -3.44 -7.59 -19.07
C PHE A 116 -4.10 -7.45 -17.70
N GLU A 117 -3.84 -6.39 -16.92
CA GLU A 117 -4.40 -6.15 -15.58
C GLU A 117 -5.92 -6.38 -15.49
N TYR A 118 -6.64 -6.02 -16.55
CA TYR A 118 -8.11 -6.15 -16.64
C TYR A 118 -8.62 -7.57 -16.88
N TRP A 119 -7.78 -8.48 -17.37
CA TRP A 119 -8.14 -9.86 -17.72
C TRP A 119 -7.14 -10.88 -17.15
N ASN A 120 -6.41 -10.48 -16.12
CA ASN A 120 -5.24 -11.21 -15.65
C ASN A 120 -5.61 -12.58 -15.09
N HIS A 121 -6.64 -12.66 -14.24
CA HIS A 121 -7.10 -13.91 -13.68
C HIS A 121 -7.82 -14.78 -14.71
N SER A 122 -8.69 -14.21 -15.54
CA SER A 122 -9.38 -15.00 -16.57
C SER A 122 -8.45 -15.62 -17.61
N LEU A 123 -7.33 -14.96 -17.95
CA LEU A 123 -6.36 -15.45 -18.94
C LEU A 123 -5.19 -16.21 -18.30
N PHE A 124 -4.70 -15.77 -17.14
CA PHE A 124 -3.46 -16.25 -16.49
C PHE A 124 -3.69 -16.75 -15.05
N GLY A 125 -4.92 -17.09 -14.67
CA GLY A 125 -5.25 -17.53 -13.31
C GLY A 125 -4.73 -18.91 -12.92
N GLU A 126 -4.22 -19.68 -13.87
CA GLU A 126 -3.71 -21.04 -13.68
C GLU A 126 -2.19 -21.08 -13.86
N VAL A 127 -1.52 -21.93 -13.08
CA VAL A 127 -0.08 -22.18 -13.24
C VAL A 127 0.15 -22.90 -14.56
N GLY A 128 1.09 -22.42 -15.36
CA GLY A 128 1.35 -22.98 -16.67
C GLY A 128 2.32 -22.15 -17.49
N GLN A 129 2.55 -22.60 -18.71
CA GLN A 129 3.35 -21.88 -19.69
C GLN A 129 2.43 -21.21 -20.71
N TYR A 130 2.64 -19.92 -20.93
CA TYR A 130 1.77 -19.07 -21.73
C TYR A 130 2.54 -18.44 -22.89
N ARG A 131 1.78 -18.05 -23.92
CA ARG A 131 2.24 -17.29 -25.08
C ARG A 131 1.18 -16.27 -25.46
N VAL A 132 1.61 -15.10 -25.87
CA VAL A 132 0.72 -14.06 -26.42
C VAL A 132 1.01 -13.91 -27.90
N SER A 133 -0.04 -13.85 -28.72
CA SER A 133 0.08 -13.64 -30.16
C SER A 133 -0.73 -12.42 -30.60
N LEU A 134 -0.23 -11.73 -31.61
CA LEU A 134 -0.89 -10.61 -32.27
C LEU A 134 -1.08 -10.99 -33.74
N THR A 135 -2.32 -10.93 -34.21
CA THR A 135 -2.67 -11.22 -35.60
C THR A 135 -3.01 -9.91 -36.33
N LEU A 136 -2.14 -9.43 -37.20
CA LEU A 136 -2.37 -8.21 -37.96
C LEU A 136 -2.91 -8.52 -39.36
N PRO A 137 -3.85 -7.72 -39.90
CA PRO A 137 -4.24 -7.84 -41.30
C PRO A 137 -3.03 -7.58 -42.19
N SER A 138 -2.93 -8.30 -43.30
CA SER A 138 -1.93 -8.00 -44.33
C SER A 138 -2.20 -6.63 -44.95
N GLY A 139 -1.15 -5.91 -45.34
CA GLY A 139 -1.27 -4.68 -46.13
C GLY A 139 -1.88 -4.90 -47.53
N ASP A 140 -2.00 -6.15 -47.96
CA ASP A 140 -2.70 -6.59 -49.17
C ASP A 140 -4.17 -6.93 -48.82
N PRO A 141 -5.18 -6.34 -49.51
CA PRO A 141 -6.60 -6.62 -49.30
C PRO A 141 -7.01 -8.10 -49.46
N GLU A 142 -6.22 -8.90 -50.17
CA GLU A 142 -6.44 -10.35 -50.37
C GLU A 142 -5.46 -11.23 -49.57
N GLY A 143 -4.55 -10.63 -48.79
CA GLY A 143 -3.54 -11.37 -48.05
C GLY A 143 -4.07 -12.04 -46.77
N GLU A 144 -3.40 -13.13 -46.39
CA GLU A 144 -3.65 -13.80 -45.12
C GLU A 144 -3.11 -12.96 -43.94
N PRO A 145 -3.83 -12.90 -42.80
CA PRO A 145 -3.37 -12.21 -41.60
C PRO A 145 -2.03 -12.78 -41.09
N GLN A 146 -1.09 -11.91 -40.74
CA GLN A 146 0.19 -12.32 -40.16
C GLN A 146 0.09 -12.40 -38.64
N THR A 147 0.45 -13.57 -38.08
CA THR A 147 0.48 -13.79 -36.64
C THR A 147 1.90 -13.73 -36.11
N PHE A 148 2.13 -12.83 -35.15
CA PHE A 148 3.37 -12.66 -34.42
C PHE A 148 3.18 -13.20 -33.01
N SER A 149 4.10 -14.01 -32.50
CA SER A 149 3.98 -14.59 -31.17
C SER A 149 5.17 -14.27 -30.28
N SER A 150 4.91 -14.14 -28.99
CA SER A 150 5.96 -14.01 -27.98
C SER A 150 6.71 -15.34 -27.78
N ALA A 151 7.92 -15.24 -27.22
CA ALA A 151 8.49 -16.38 -26.51
C ALA A 151 7.53 -16.85 -25.41
N SER A 152 7.60 -18.13 -25.04
CA SER A 152 6.79 -18.63 -23.94
C SER A 152 7.33 -18.14 -22.60
N PHE A 153 6.43 -17.84 -21.67
CA PHE A 153 6.74 -17.42 -20.30
C PHE A 153 5.92 -18.23 -19.31
N ASN A 154 6.35 -18.26 -18.05
CA ASN A 154 5.70 -19.07 -17.02
C ASN A 154 4.81 -18.21 -16.11
N VAL A 155 3.70 -18.80 -15.68
CA VAL A 155 2.93 -18.32 -14.54
C VAL A 155 3.09 -19.33 -13.42
N GLU A 156 3.63 -18.88 -12.30
CA GLU A 156 4.02 -19.71 -11.16
C GLU A 156 3.21 -19.35 -9.91
N GLN A 157 3.17 -20.27 -8.94
CA GLN A 157 2.52 -19.99 -7.67
C GLN A 157 3.12 -18.76 -6.98
N ALA A 158 2.24 -17.88 -6.49
CA ALA A 158 2.67 -16.76 -5.67
C ALA A 158 3.49 -17.22 -4.45
N GLY A 159 4.49 -16.43 -4.07
CA GLY A 159 5.32 -16.70 -2.90
C GLY A 159 4.49 -16.84 -1.61
N VAL A 160 5.03 -17.60 -0.64
CA VAL A 160 4.33 -17.96 0.62
C VAL A 160 3.80 -16.74 1.36
N VAL A 161 4.56 -15.64 1.40
CA VAL A 161 4.16 -14.39 2.06
C VAL A 161 2.96 -13.74 1.36
N LYS A 162 2.97 -13.65 0.02
CA LYS A 162 1.85 -13.08 -0.77
C LYS A 162 0.58 -13.92 -0.58
N ARG A 163 0.71 -15.26 -0.59
CA ARG A 163 -0.40 -16.19 -0.33
C ARG A 163 -0.97 -16.05 1.07
N PHE A 164 -0.10 -16.00 2.08
CA PHE A 164 -0.51 -15.77 3.47
C PHE A 164 -1.23 -14.42 3.62
N PHE A 165 -0.65 -13.34 3.10
CA PHE A 165 -1.25 -12.02 3.16
C PHE A 165 -2.62 -11.98 2.46
N ARG A 166 -2.72 -12.61 1.29
CA ARG A 166 -3.96 -12.74 0.53
C ARG A 166 -5.04 -13.45 1.36
N ALA A 167 -4.72 -14.60 1.92
CA ALA A 167 -5.67 -15.43 2.67
C ALA A 167 -6.04 -14.81 4.04
N ALA A 168 -5.08 -14.24 4.76
CA ALA A 168 -5.27 -13.76 6.13
C ALA A 168 -5.83 -12.34 6.22
N PHE A 169 -5.52 -11.48 5.24
CA PHE A 169 -5.87 -10.05 5.29
C PHE A 169 -6.68 -9.62 4.08
N TYR A 170 -6.12 -9.69 2.87
CA TYR A 170 -6.74 -9.07 1.71
C TYR A 170 -8.11 -9.68 1.37
N GLN A 171 -8.21 -10.99 1.22
CA GLN A 171 -9.45 -11.65 0.80
C GLN A 171 -10.58 -11.51 1.84
N PRO A 172 -10.36 -11.68 3.16
CA PRO A 172 -11.38 -11.39 4.16
C PRO A 172 -11.84 -9.92 4.16
N ILE A 173 -10.90 -8.97 4.07
CA ILE A 173 -11.20 -7.52 4.06
C ILE A 173 -11.98 -7.15 2.79
N TYR A 174 -11.57 -7.68 1.64
CA TYR A 174 -12.26 -7.49 0.36
C TYR A 174 -13.70 -8.02 0.43
N ASN A 175 -13.90 -9.25 0.87
CA ASN A 175 -15.23 -9.83 1.00
C ASN A 175 -16.11 -9.12 2.03
N ALA A 176 -15.53 -8.70 3.16
CA ALA A 176 -16.25 -7.90 4.13
C ALA A 176 -16.68 -6.55 3.54
N LEU A 177 -15.81 -5.90 2.77
CA LEU A 177 -16.16 -4.64 2.10
C LEU A 177 -17.28 -4.85 1.08
N ILE A 178 -17.17 -5.84 0.21
CA ILE A 178 -18.17 -6.11 -0.84
C ILE A 178 -19.50 -6.53 -0.22
N PHE A 179 -19.47 -7.30 0.87
CA PHE A 179 -20.68 -7.59 1.65
C PHE A 179 -21.33 -6.31 2.20
N ILE A 180 -20.55 -5.40 2.76
CA ILE A 180 -21.07 -4.13 3.28
C ILE A 180 -21.64 -3.28 2.14
N VAL A 181 -20.96 -3.21 1.00
CA VAL A 181 -21.45 -2.52 -0.20
C VAL A 181 -22.75 -3.12 -0.72
N SER A 182 -22.89 -4.45 -0.69
CA SER A 182 -24.09 -5.12 -1.21
C SER A 182 -25.35 -4.87 -0.37
N VAL A 183 -25.20 -4.56 0.93
CA VAL A 183 -26.33 -4.27 1.83
C VAL A 183 -26.63 -2.78 2.02
N ILE A 184 -25.69 -1.90 1.71
CA ILE A 184 -25.84 -0.44 1.84
C ILE A 184 -26.61 0.13 0.64
N PRO A 185 -27.49 1.13 0.85
CA PRO A 185 -28.18 1.80 -0.24
C PRO A 185 -27.19 2.45 -1.21
N TYR A 186 -27.49 2.37 -2.51
CA TYR A 186 -26.68 2.94 -3.60
C TYR A 186 -25.29 2.34 -3.79
N HIS A 187 -24.96 1.21 -3.11
CA HIS A 187 -23.66 0.55 -3.24
C HIS A 187 -22.46 1.51 -3.05
N ASP A 188 -22.61 2.47 -2.13
CA ASP A 188 -21.61 3.52 -1.90
C ASP A 188 -20.36 2.97 -1.19
N LEU A 189 -19.22 3.06 -1.88
CA LEU A 189 -17.94 2.56 -1.38
C LEU A 189 -17.44 3.33 -0.15
N GLY A 190 -17.76 4.62 -0.01
CA GLY A 190 -17.27 5.45 1.09
C GLY A 190 -17.90 5.08 2.42
N PHE A 191 -19.22 4.91 2.45
CA PHE A 191 -19.91 4.39 3.64
C PHE A 191 -19.42 2.98 3.98
N ALA A 192 -19.19 2.13 2.98
CA ALA A 192 -18.65 0.80 3.21
C ALA A 192 -17.25 0.83 3.83
N ILE A 193 -16.34 1.68 3.34
CA ILE A 193 -15.01 1.88 3.93
C ILE A 193 -15.12 2.37 5.38
N ILE A 194 -16.00 3.34 5.67
CA ILE A 194 -16.21 3.86 7.03
C ILE A 194 -16.64 2.72 7.96
N ILE A 195 -17.68 1.97 7.60
CA ILE A 195 -18.24 0.89 8.42
C ILE A 195 -17.20 -0.21 8.63
N LEU A 196 -16.51 -0.62 7.57
CA LEU A 196 -15.45 -1.62 7.66
C LEU A 196 -14.31 -1.16 8.60
N THR A 197 -13.92 0.11 8.50
CA THR A 197 -12.90 0.71 9.38
C THR A 197 -13.32 0.63 10.84
N LEU A 198 -14.58 0.96 11.15
CA LEU A 198 -15.13 0.88 12.50
C LEU A 198 -15.14 -0.56 13.02
N ILE A 199 -15.55 -1.53 12.20
CA ILE A 199 -15.53 -2.96 12.56
C ILE A 199 -14.10 -3.41 12.87
N ILE A 200 -13.14 -3.12 12.00
CA ILE A 200 -11.72 -3.44 12.23
C ILE A 200 -11.23 -2.80 13.54
N ARG A 201 -11.56 -1.53 13.78
CA ARG A 201 -11.18 -0.82 14.99
C ARG A 201 -11.79 -1.40 16.26
N LEU A 202 -13.02 -1.90 16.19
CA LEU A 202 -13.68 -2.59 17.30
C LEU A 202 -13.02 -3.94 17.60
N ILE A 203 -12.69 -4.73 16.59
CA ILE A 203 -11.95 -6.00 16.76
C ILE A 203 -10.58 -5.73 17.39
N LEU A 204 -9.90 -4.68 16.95
CA LEU A 204 -8.58 -4.27 17.44
C LEU A 204 -8.61 -3.42 18.71
N LEU A 205 -9.79 -3.19 19.30
CA LEU A 205 -9.95 -2.27 20.44
C LEU A 205 -9.10 -2.71 21.64
N VAL A 206 -9.17 -3.99 22.00
CA VAL A 206 -8.42 -4.56 23.13
C VAL A 206 -6.91 -4.46 22.95
N PRO A 207 -6.29 -4.97 21.86
CA PRO A 207 -4.86 -4.85 21.67
C PRO A 207 -4.40 -3.38 21.54
N SER A 208 -5.19 -2.54 20.86
CA SER A 208 -4.90 -1.10 20.75
C SER A 208 -4.90 -0.41 22.13
N GLN A 209 -5.87 -0.74 23.00
CA GLN A 209 -5.92 -0.20 24.35
C GLN A 209 -4.69 -0.60 25.19
N ARG A 210 -4.24 -1.86 25.07
CA ARG A 210 -3.03 -2.33 25.74
C ARG A 210 -1.80 -1.55 25.27
N ALA A 211 -1.71 -1.24 23.97
CA ALA A 211 -0.63 -0.43 23.43
C ALA A 211 -0.65 1.02 23.96
N ILE A 212 -1.83 1.66 24.03
CA ILE A 212 -1.98 3.00 24.62
C ILE A 212 -1.53 3.01 26.09
N VAL A 213 -1.93 2.02 26.88
CA VAL A 213 -1.50 1.91 28.29
C VAL A 213 0.02 1.71 28.39
N SER A 214 0.61 0.88 27.53
CA SER A 214 2.07 0.72 27.47
C SER A 214 2.78 2.03 27.13
N GLN A 215 2.22 2.81 26.22
CA GLN A 215 2.76 4.12 25.84
C GLN A 215 2.69 5.12 27.01
N LYS A 216 1.58 5.15 27.76
CA LYS A 216 1.42 5.99 28.97
C LYS A 216 2.49 5.68 30.02
N ARG A 217 2.71 4.39 30.32
CA ARG A 217 3.77 3.95 31.26
C ARG A 217 5.17 4.36 30.79
N MET A 218 5.44 4.28 29.48
CA MET A 218 6.72 4.75 28.92
C MET A 218 6.91 6.26 29.13
N GLN A 219 5.84 7.05 29.01
CA GLN A 219 5.88 8.49 29.26
C GLN A 219 6.16 8.81 30.73
N GLU A 220 5.60 8.04 31.67
CA GLU A 220 5.88 8.15 33.12
C GLU A 220 7.36 7.87 33.46
N LEU A 221 8.06 7.07 32.65
CA LEU A 221 9.50 6.79 32.82
C LEU A 221 10.42 7.85 32.19
N GLN A 222 9.92 8.78 31.37
CA GLN A 222 10.73 9.84 30.77
C GLN A 222 11.59 10.64 31.77
N PRO A 223 11.10 11.07 32.94
CA PRO A 223 11.93 11.77 33.91
C PRO A 223 13.09 10.89 34.42
N LYS A 224 12.85 9.60 34.69
CA LYS A 224 13.89 8.66 35.12
C LYS A 224 14.92 8.41 34.01
N LEU A 225 14.47 8.25 32.77
CA LEU A 225 15.35 8.14 31.59
C LEU A 225 16.21 9.39 31.39
N THR A 226 15.67 10.57 31.68
CA THR A 226 16.40 11.83 31.57
C THR A 226 17.50 11.93 32.64
N ARG A 227 17.23 11.48 33.87
CA ARG A 227 18.24 11.42 34.94
C ARG A 227 19.35 10.41 34.61
N LEU A 228 18.97 9.20 34.20
CA LEU A 228 19.90 8.15 33.79
C LEU A 228 20.88 8.61 32.70
N ARG A 229 20.38 9.30 31.67
CA ARG A 229 21.23 9.83 30.59
C ARG A 229 22.20 10.91 31.04
N LYS A 230 21.82 11.72 32.04
CA LYS A 230 22.72 12.73 32.63
C LYS A 230 23.81 12.07 33.47
N GLU A 231 23.47 11.03 34.23
CA GLU A 231 24.42 10.32 35.10
C GLU A 231 25.48 9.53 34.30
N HIS A 232 25.13 9.08 33.10
CA HIS A 232 26.03 8.32 32.22
C HIS A 232 26.37 9.07 30.93
N GLU A 233 26.37 10.40 30.96
CA GLU A 233 26.69 11.23 29.79
C GLU A 233 28.08 10.87 29.23
N GLY A 234 28.16 10.67 27.92
CA GLY A 234 29.39 10.23 27.24
C GLY A 234 29.57 8.71 27.10
N ASN A 235 28.78 7.88 27.80
CA ASN A 235 28.83 6.42 27.67
C ASN A 235 27.51 5.87 27.11
N GLN A 236 27.40 5.82 25.78
CA GLN A 236 26.20 5.37 25.07
C GLN A 236 25.83 3.92 25.36
N GLU A 237 26.83 3.06 25.55
CA GLU A 237 26.60 1.64 25.85
C GLU A 237 25.96 1.48 27.23
N LYS A 238 26.50 2.18 28.24
CA LYS A 238 25.94 2.16 29.60
C LYS A 238 24.54 2.79 29.65
N ILE A 239 24.31 3.86 28.90
CA ILE A 239 22.97 4.46 28.74
C ILE A 239 22.00 3.44 28.16
N ALA A 240 22.39 2.70 27.11
CA ALA A 240 21.52 1.70 26.49
C ALA A 240 21.22 0.54 27.46
N GLN A 241 22.24 0.00 28.15
CA GLN A 241 22.10 -1.09 29.11
C GLN A 241 21.17 -0.72 30.27
N GLU A 242 21.41 0.42 30.91
CA GLU A 242 20.60 0.87 32.04
C GLU A 242 19.18 1.30 31.61
N THR A 243 19.01 1.82 30.39
CA THR A 243 17.68 2.09 29.81
C THR A 243 16.88 0.80 29.67
N MET A 244 17.51 -0.26 29.15
CA MET A 244 16.86 -1.57 29.01
C MET A 244 16.56 -2.19 30.38
N LYS A 245 17.44 -2.03 31.37
CA LYS A 245 17.22 -2.48 32.75
C LYS A 245 16.04 -1.75 33.38
N LEU A 246 16.00 -0.43 33.26
CA LEU A 246 14.90 0.40 33.75
C LEU A 246 13.55 -0.02 33.14
N TRP A 247 13.50 -0.29 31.83
CA TRP A 247 12.30 -0.77 31.15
C TRP A 247 11.87 -2.16 31.66
N LYS A 248 12.81 -3.09 31.88
CA LYS A 248 12.53 -4.41 32.44
C LYS A 248 11.99 -4.34 33.87
N GLU A 249 12.62 -3.54 34.73
CA GLU A 249 12.19 -3.34 36.12
C GLU A 249 10.76 -2.79 36.19
N HIS A 250 10.40 -1.87 35.29
CA HIS A 250 9.06 -1.27 35.24
C HIS A 250 8.09 -2.03 34.32
N LYS A 251 8.49 -3.20 33.79
CA LYS A 251 7.68 -4.06 32.90
C LYS A 251 7.07 -3.30 31.71
N VAL A 252 7.85 -2.39 31.11
CA VAL A 252 7.44 -1.61 29.93
C VAL A 252 8.08 -2.21 28.68
N ASN A 253 7.27 -2.47 27.65
CA ASN A 253 7.76 -2.96 26.36
C ASN A 253 8.02 -1.78 25.40
N PRO A 254 9.26 -1.54 24.94
CA PRO A 254 9.56 -0.46 24.00
C PRO A 254 8.85 -0.63 22.65
N PHE A 255 8.63 -1.86 22.20
CA PHE A 255 7.90 -2.16 20.96
C PHE A 255 6.39 -1.91 21.08
N GLY A 256 5.86 -1.79 22.30
CA GLY A 256 4.44 -1.50 22.52
C GLY A 256 4.01 -0.15 21.94
N SER A 257 4.95 0.80 21.77
CA SER A 257 4.64 2.15 21.25
C SER A 257 4.51 2.20 19.72
N CYS A 258 5.15 1.29 18.98
CA CYS A 258 5.02 1.17 17.52
C CYS A 258 4.04 0.08 17.08
N LEU A 259 3.62 -0.78 18.01
CA LEU A 259 2.71 -1.89 17.75
C LEU A 259 1.39 -1.47 17.07
N PRO A 260 0.72 -0.35 17.45
CA PRO A 260 -0.50 0.07 16.76
C PRO A 260 -0.29 0.35 15.27
N LEU A 261 0.87 0.92 14.91
CA LEU A 261 1.22 1.22 13.52
C LEU A 261 1.50 -0.07 12.73
N LEU A 262 2.23 -1.01 13.34
CA LEU A 262 2.55 -2.30 12.73
C LEU A 262 1.30 -3.15 12.46
N ILE A 263 0.38 -3.20 13.42
CA ILE A 263 -0.89 -3.91 13.26
C ILE A 263 -1.73 -3.28 12.15
N GLN A 264 -1.62 -1.96 11.92
CA GLN A 264 -2.42 -1.24 10.92
C GLN A 264 -1.96 -1.49 9.48
N PHE A 265 -0.66 -1.69 9.23
CA PHE A 265 -0.11 -1.78 7.87
C PHE A 265 -0.78 -2.85 6.99
N PRO A 266 -1.01 -4.10 7.46
CA PRO A 266 -1.67 -5.10 6.63
C PRO A 266 -3.06 -4.68 6.15
N PHE A 267 -3.84 -4.00 7.00
CA PHE A 267 -5.17 -3.51 6.65
C PHE A 267 -5.11 -2.32 5.69
N LEU A 268 -4.13 -1.42 5.87
CA LEU A 268 -3.91 -0.31 4.95
C LEU A 268 -3.56 -0.82 3.54
N ILE A 269 -2.67 -1.80 3.45
CA ILE A 269 -2.26 -2.42 2.18
C ILE A 269 -3.46 -3.12 1.53
N ALA A 270 -4.29 -3.81 2.31
CA ALA A 270 -5.48 -4.46 1.78
C ALA A 270 -6.45 -3.43 1.17
N ILE A 271 -6.80 -2.37 1.91
CA ILE A 271 -7.71 -1.31 1.41
C ILE A 271 -7.13 -0.62 0.18
N PHE A 272 -5.81 -0.40 0.13
CA PHE A 272 -5.14 0.16 -1.03
C PHE A 272 -5.41 -0.66 -2.30
N TYR A 273 -5.14 -1.97 -2.27
CA TYR A 273 -5.39 -2.83 -3.43
C TYR A 273 -6.86 -2.92 -3.80
N VAL A 274 -7.76 -2.94 -2.81
CA VAL A 274 -9.21 -2.97 -3.07
C VAL A 274 -9.68 -1.71 -3.80
N VAL A 275 -9.20 -0.53 -3.39
CA VAL A 275 -9.60 0.75 -4.00
C VAL A 275 -8.95 0.93 -5.39
N GLN A 276 -7.69 0.51 -5.55
CA GLN A 276 -6.95 0.68 -6.80
C GLN A 276 -7.51 -0.22 -7.92
N SER A 277 -7.51 -1.54 -7.70
CA SER A 277 -7.84 -2.53 -8.72
C SER A 277 -8.96 -3.49 -8.31
N GLY A 278 -9.35 -3.54 -7.03
CA GLY A 278 -10.34 -4.48 -6.50
C GLY A 278 -11.71 -4.45 -7.20
N LEU A 279 -12.12 -3.33 -7.78
CA LEU A 279 -13.43 -3.22 -8.47
C LEU A 279 -13.43 -3.75 -9.92
N ASN A 280 -12.28 -4.24 -10.40
CA ASN A 280 -12.21 -4.92 -11.70
C ASN A 280 -13.12 -6.18 -11.69
N PRO A 281 -14.02 -6.38 -12.67
CA PRO A 281 -14.83 -7.60 -12.80
C PRO A 281 -14.03 -8.92 -12.72
N ASP A 282 -12.81 -8.92 -13.24
CA ASP A 282 -11.92 -10.08 -13.24
C ASP A 282 -11.50 -10.50 -11.82
N ASN A 283 -11.70 -9.62 -10.82
CA ASN A 283 -11.51 -9.92 -9.39
C ASN A 283 -12.69 -10.66 -8.73
N ALA A 284 -13.74 -11.03 -9.47
CA ALA A 284 -14.87 -11.78 -8.92
C ALA A 284 -14.45 -13.14 -8.31
N TYR A 285 -13.37 -13.76 -8.79
CA TYR A 285 -12.80 -14.99 -8.23
C TYR A 285 -12.34 -14.87 -6.77
N LEU A 286 -12.08 -13.65 -6.29
CA LEU A 286 -11.72 -13.39 -4.89
C LEU A 286 -12.93 -13.44 -3.96
N LEU A 287 -14.14 -13.35 -4.50
CA LEU A 287 -15.39 -13.32 -3.74
C LEU A 287 -15.73 -14.72 -3.23
N TYR A 288 -16.21 -14.75 -1.98
CA TYR A 288 -16.80 -15.94 -1.39
C TYR A 288 -18.13 -16.27 -2.08
N SER A 289 -18.49 -17.55 -2.07
CA SER A 289 -19.65 -18.10 -2.79
C SER A 289 -20.93 -17.25 -2.71
N PRO A 290 -21.35 -16.69 -1.56
CA PRO A 290 -22.55 -15.86 -1.49
C PRO A 290 -22.51 -14.55 -2.30
N LEU A 291 -21.31 -14.06 -2.64
CA LEU A 291 -21.09 -12.78 -3.31
C LEU A 291 -20.58 -12.94 -4.75
N GLN A 292 -20.37 -14.16 -5.25
CA GLN A 292 -19.74 -14.40 -6.57
C GLN A 292 -20.48 -13.77 -7.75
N HIS A 293 -21.80 -13.56 -7.64
CA HIS A 293 -22.62 -12.94 -8.68
C HIS A 293 -22.79 -11.43 -8.52
N PHE A 294 -22.13 -10.82 -7.52
CA PHE A 294 -22.21 -9.39 -7.31
C PHE A 294 -21.49 -8.64 -8.42
N ASN A 295 -22.18 -7.66 -9.03
CA ASN A 295 -21.59 -6.85 -10.10
C ASN A 295 -20.66 -5.78 -9.51
N LEU A 296 -19.35 -6.00 -9.58
CA LEU A 296 -18.32 -5.08 -9.08
C LEU A 296 -18.32 -3.70 -9.77
N GLN A 297 -18.83 -3.59 -11.00
CA GLN A 297 -18.94 -2.30 -11.70
C GLN A 297 -20.09 -1.44 -11.19
N SER A 298 -21.06 -2.02 -10.47
CA SER A 298 -22.19 -1.28 -9.90
C SER A 298 -21.83 -0.46 -8.66
N ILE A 299 -20.59 -0.58 -8.17
CA ILE A 299 -20.11 0.07 -6.96
C ILE A 299 -19.89 1.56 -7.22
N GLN A 300 -20.58 2.41 -6.47
CA GLN A 300 -20.45 3.85 -6.58
C GLN A 300 -19.18 4.33 -5.87
N THR A 301 -18.28 4.95 -6.63
CA THR A 301 -16.97 5.42 -6.11
C THR A 301 -16.98 6.88 -5.70
N LEU A 302 -17.96 7.68 -6.15
CA LEU A 302 -18.09 9.09 -5.82
C LEU A 302 -18.80 9.26 -4.47
N PHE A 303 -18.01 9.39 -3.41
CA PHE A 303 -18.49 9.60 -2.05
C PHE A 303 -19.03 11.01 -1.85
N LEU A 304 -20.22 11.11 -1.24
CA LEU A 304 -20.95 12.37 -0.98
C LEU A 304 -21.16 13.25 -2.22
N GLY A 305 -21.06 12.68 -3.42
CA GLY A 305 -21.18 13.43 -4.68
C GLY A 305 -19.97 14.32 -5.03
N ILE A 306 -18.90 14.32 -4.23
CA ILE A 306 -17.76 15.23 -4.41
C ILE A 306 -16.39 14.56 -4.41
N LEU A 307 -16.25 13.38 -3.79
CA LEU A 307 -14.97 12.73 -3.58
C LEU A 307 -14.89 11.38 -4.28
N ASP A 308 -14.20 11.30 -5.42
CA ASP A 308 -13.95 10.03 -6.11
C ASP A 308 -12.87 9.23 -5.37
N LEU A 309 -13.29 8.14 -4.73
CA LEU A 309 -12.44 7.34 -3.85
C LEU A 309 -11.32 6.61 -4.58
N ARG A 310 -11.42 6.41 -5.90
CA ARG A 310 -10.37 5.74 -6.69
C ARG A 310 -9.29 6.70 -7.15
N LYS A 311 -9.59 8.01 -7.19
CA LYS A 311 -8.64 9.05 -7.59
C LYS A 311 -7.90 9.59 -6.37
N VAL A 312 -6.76 10.21 -6.65
CA VAL A 312 -5.97 10.89 -5.62
C VAL A 312 -6.63 12.23 -5.29
N ASP A 313 -6.85 12.51 -4.01
CA ASP A 313 -7.22 13.85 -3.52
C ASP A 313 -5.97 14.53 -2.96
N HIS A 314 -5.58 15.66 -3.54
CA HIS A 314 -4.31 16.31 -3.21
C HIS A 314 -4.41 17.29 -2.03
N PHE A 315 -5.60 17.72 -1.62
CA PHE A 315 -5.76 18.89 -0.76
C PHE A 315 -6.66 18.66 0.44
N VAL A 316 -7.94 18.37 0.21
CA VAL A 316 -8.97 18.40 1.28
C VAL A 316 -8.76 17.24 2.24
N LEU A 317 -8.68 16.03 1.71
CA LEU A 317 -8.57 14.82 2.51
C LEU A 317 -7.21 14.71 3.21
N PRO A 318 -6.06 14.95 2.55
CA PRO A 318 -4.75 15.01 3.21
C PRO A 318 -4.69 16.01 4.37
N LEU A 319 -5.29 17.19 4.22
CA LEU A 319 -5.34 18.20 5.27
C LEU A 319 -6.13 17.70 6.49
N ILE A 320 -7.30 17.11 6.27
CA ILE A 320 -8.13 16.54 7.33
C ILE A 320 -7.37 15.43 8.06
N VAL A 321 -6.78 14.48 7.32
CA VAL A 321 -6.01 13.38 7.90
C VAL A 321 -4.82 13.91 8.72
N GLY A 322 -4.08 14.89 8.17
CA GLY A 322 -2.95 15.52 8.86
C GLY A 322 -3.36 16.22 10.15
N LEU A 323 -4.46 16.97 10.14
CA LEU A 323 -4.99 17.66 11.33
C LEU A 323 -5.48 16.67 12.40
N LEU A 324 -6.20 15.62 11.99
CA LEU A 324 -6.62 14.55 12.89
C LEU A 324 -5.42 13.84 13.51
N GLN A 325 -4.40 13.53 12.69
CA GLN A 325 -3.18 12.87 13.13
C GLN A 325 -2.39 13.74 14.10
N PHE A 326 -2.30 15.05 13.83
CA PHE A 326 -1.70 16.01 14.74
C PHE A 326 -2.44 16.07 16.08
N GLY A 327 -3.77 16.14 16.05
CA GLY A 327 -4.62 16.11 17.24
C GLY A 327 -4.41 14.84 18.08
N GLN A 328 -4.41 13.68 17.42
CA GLN A 328 -4.20 12.37 18.05
C GLN A 328 -2.82 12.31 18.72
N MET A 329 -1.77 12.73 18.02
CA MET A 329 -0.40 12.72 18.53
C MET A 329 -0.20 13.68 19.71
N LYS A 330 -0.74 14.89 19.61
CA LYS A 330 -0.68 15.90 20.68
C LYS A 330 -1.39 15.41 21.95
N LEU A 331 -2.54 14.76 21.79
CA LEU A 331 -3.30 14.19 22.91
C LEU A 331 -2.59 12.99 23.54
N ALA A 332 -1.99 12.13 22.72
CA ALA A 332 -1.23 10.98 23.21
C ALA A 332 -0.01 11.41 24.05
N MET A 333 0.59 12.57 23.76
CA MET A 333 1.76 13.10 24.47
C MET A 333 1.43 14.22 25.48
N ALA A 334 0.16 14.50 25.73
CA ALA A 334 -0.25 15.52 26.71
C ALA A 334 0.11 15.05 28.13
N GLN A 335 1.35 15.35 28.55
CA GLN A 335 1.85 15.00 29.87
C GLN A 335 1.02 15.68 30.96
N LYS A 336 0.68 14.93 32.01
CA LYS A 336 0.38 15.52 33.31
C LYS A 336 1.68 16.13 33.80
N LYS A 337 1.88 17.44 33.56
CA LYS A 337 2.97 18.20 34.18
C LYS A 337 2.84 17.97 35.68
N GLU A 338 3.78 17.24 36.26
CA GLU A 338 3.96 17.25 37.70
C GLU A 338 4.40 18.69 38.05
N LYS A 339 3.41 19.49 38.46
CA LYS A 339 3.64 20.68 39.26
C LYS A 339 4.15 20.19 40.62
N ASP A 340 5.04 20.98 41.19
CA ASP A 340 5.59 20.85 42.55
C ASP A 340 6.73 19.84 42.73
N GLU A 341 7.96 20.34 42.54
CA GLU A 341 8.97 20.47 43.62
C GLU A 341 10.28 21.03 43.05
N SER A 342 10.66 20.64 41.83
CA SER A 342 11.90 21.07 41.16
C SER A 342 11.96 22.57 40.83
N ARG A 343 10.83 23.28 40.85
CA ARG A 343 10.77 24.72 40.53
C ARG A 343 11.15 25.62 41.71
N LYS A 344 11.18 25.11 42.94
CA LYS A 344 11.58 25.87 44.13
C LYS A 344 13.09 25.90 44.33
N GLU A 345 13.82 24.85 43.90
CA GLU A 345 15.26 24.77 44.10
C GLU A 345 16.06 25.51 43.01
N SER A 346 15.61 25.46 41.75
CA SER A 346 16.25 26.17 40.63
C SER A 346 16.11 27.70 40.67
N ARG A 347 15.41 28.27 41.65
CA ARG A 347 15.36 29.74 41.84
C ARG A 347 16.51 30.30 42.68
N LYS A 348 17.28 29.45 43.39
CA LYS A 348 18.39 29.93 44.24
C LYS A 348 19.75 30.03 43.55
N HIS A 349 19.92 29.49 42.34
CA HIS A 349 21.14 29.64 41.55
C HIS A 349 20.84 30.21 40.17
N LYS A 350 20.51 31.51 40.12
CA LYS A 350 20.68 32.31 38.91
C LYS A 350 22.12 32.81 38.89
N ASP A 351 23.00 32.07 38.22
CA ASP A 351 24.07 32.62 37.38
C ASP A 351 24.95 31.47 36.87
N LYS A 352 24.58 30.96 35.69
CA LYS A 352 25.50 30.41 34.69
C LYS A 352 24.68 30.10 33.44
N LYS A 353 25.19 30.54 32.27
CA LYS A 353 24.67 30.19 30.95
C LYS A 353 24.59 28.66 30.82
N GLU A 354 23.43 28.08 31.08
CA GLU A 354 23.17 26.67 30.92
C GLU A 354 23.12 26.35 29.42
N LYS A 355 24.21 25.80 28.89
CA LYS A 355 24.15 25.03 27.65
C LYS A 355 23.25 23.82 27.94
N LYS A 356 22.07 23.75 27.30
CA LYS A 356 21.20 22.57 27.35
C LYS A 356 22.05 21.32 27.02
N PRO A 357 22.00 20.25 27.84
CA PRO A 357 22.76 19.03 27.55
C PRO A 357 22.28 18.42 26.23
N LEU A 358 23.23 18.05 25.37
CA LEU A 358 23.00 17.56 24.01
C LEU A 358 22.13 16.27 24.01
N ALA A 359 22.20 15.46 25.07
CA ALA A 359 21.47 14.18 25.19
C ALA A 359 19.96 14.33 25.47
N GLY A 360 19.53 15.40 26.16
CA GLY A 360 18.09 15.70 26.33
C GLY A 360 17.44 16.15 25.01
N SER A 361 18.24 16.69 24.10
CA SER A 361 17.78 17.18 22.81
C SER A 361 17.34 16.05 21.88
N GLU A 362 17.96 14.86 21.93
CA GLU A 362 17.66 13.79 20.97
C GLU A 362 16.27 13.19 21.17
N MET A 363 15.88 12.91 22.42
CA MET A 363 14.54 12.42 22.75
C MET A 363 13.48 13.52 22.61
N GLU A 364 13.83 14.78 22.94
CA GLU A 364 12.97 15.94 22.69
C GLU A 364 12.73 16.13 21.18
N ILE A 365 13.76 15.97 20.34
CA ILE A 365 13.68 16.00 18.88
C ILE A 365 12.82 14.83 18.38
N ALA A 366 13.00 13.62 18.90
CA ALA A 366 12.19 12.47 18.52
C ALA A 366 10.70 12.68 18.86
N ASN A 367 10.39 13.17 20.07
CA ASN A 367 9.01 13.49 20.46
C ASN A 367 8.41 14.60 19.59
N LYS A 368 9.17 15.67 19.31
CA LYS A 368 8.72 16.74 18.41
C LYS A 368 8.55 16.25 16.98
N ALA A 369 9.42 15.39 16.47
CA ALA A 369 9.27 14.78 15.16
C ALA A 369 7.97 13.96 15.09
N MET A 370 7.66 13.18 16.13
CA MET A 370 6.43 12.41 16.19
C MET A 370 5.17 13.30 16.22
N ILE A 371 5.22 14.45 16.91
CA ILE A 371 4.08 15.39 16.98
C ILE A 371 3.91 16.19 15.69
N TYR A 372 5.00 16.68 15.08
CA TYR A 372 4.92 17.65 13.99
C TYR A 372 5.26 17.08 12.62
N ILE A 373 6.27 16.21 12.53
CA ILE A 373 6.73 15.68 11.24
C ILE A 373 5.83 14.52 10.80
N MET A 374 5.48 13.61 11.70
CA MET A 374 4.68 12.43 11.35
C MET A 374 3.29 12.79 10.77
N PRO A 375 2.53 13.76 11.31
CA PRO A 375 1.26 14.16 10.68
C PRO A 375 1.42 14.77 9.29
N VAL A 376 2.47 15.57 9.07
CA VAL A 376 2.76 16.16 7.75
C VAL A 376 3.14 15.07 6.75
N MET A 377 3.93 14.08 7.17
CA MET A 377 4.28 12.92 6.35
C MET A 377 3.03 12.10 5.99
N ILE A 378 2.17 11.83 6.96
CA ILE A 378 0.92 11.08 6.74
C ILE A 378 -0.01 11.85 5.79
N ALA A 379 -0.12 13.17 5.93
CA ALA A 379 -0.83 14.01 4.97
C ALA A 379 -0.21 13.88 3.56
N GLY A 380 1.11 13.99 3.44
CA GLY A 380 1.81 13.79 2.17
C GLY A 380 1.55 12.43 1.53
N PHE A 381 1.59 11.34 2.31
CA PHE A 381 1.21 10.01 1.82
C PHE A 381 -0.25 9.96 1.36
N SER A 382 -1.17 10.50 2.16
CA SER A 382 -2.58 10.58 1.77
C SER A 382 -2.81 11.39 0.50
N ALA A 383 -1.94 12.36 0.19
CA ALA A 383 -2.00 13.16 -1.04
C ALA A 383 -1.45 12.46 -2.29
N THR A 384 -0.88 11.26 -2.12
CA THR A 384 -0.33 10.41 -3.20
C THR A 384 -1.11 9.13 -3.43
N LEU A 385 -1.95 8.74 -2.47
CA LEU A 385 -2.73 7.51 -2.49
C LEU A 385 -4.18 7.80 -2.91
N PRO A 386 -4.93 6.79 -3.39
CA PRO A 386 -6.36 6.95 -3.66
C PRO A 386 -7.12 7.46 -2.44
N ALA A 387 -8.12 8.32 -2.67
CA ALA A 387 -8.89 8.96 -1.60
C ALA A 387 -9.62 7.95 -0.69
N GLY A 388 -9.96 6.75 -1.18
CA GLY A 388 -10.48 5.66 -0.32
C GLY A 388 -9.50 5.24 0.79
N VAL A 389 -8.19 5.27 0.52
CA VAL A 389 -7.15 4.99 1.51
C VAL A 389 -7.02 6.14 2.50
N GLY A 390 -7.09 7.39 2.03
CA GLY A 390 -7.11 8.57 2.90
C GLY A 390 -8.34 8.60 3.81
N LEU A 391 -9.52 8.21 3.30
CA LEU A 391 -10.77 8.11 4.06
C LEU A 391 -10.64 7.07 5.17
N TYR A 392 -10.15 5.87 4.82
CA TYR A 392 -9.82 4.83 5.78
C TYR A 392 -8.88 5.35 6.87
N TRP A 393 -7.80 6.03 6.49
CA TRP A 393 -6.84 6.58 7.45
C TRP A 393 -7.50 7.62 8.37
N GLY A 394 -8.25 8.57 7.81
CA GLY A 394 -8.92 9.63 8.57
C GLY A 394 -9.91 9.08 9.60
N VAL A 395 -10.78 8.15 9.19
CA VAL A 395 -11.75 7.49 10.10
C VAL A 395 -11.02 6.69 11.18
N SER A 396 -9.97 5.98 10.78
CA SER A 396 -9.14 5.18 11.67
C SER A 396 -8.42 6.04 12.72
N THR A 397 -7.88 7.20 12.33
CA THR A 397 -7.25 8.17 13.23
C THR A 397 -8.28 8.86 14.12
N LEU A 398 -9.47 9.19 13.60
CA LEU A 398 -10.56 9.74 14.40
C LEU A 398 -10.98 8.78 15.51
N PHE A 399 -11.14 7.49 15.19
CA PHE A 399 -11.42 6.46 16.19
C PHE A 399 -10.31 6.39 17.25
N ALA A 400 -9.05 6.37 16.83
CA ALA A 400 -7.91 6.35 17.74
C ALA A 400 -7.86 7.59 18.64
N LEU A 401 -8.23 8.77 18.13
CA LEU A 401 -8.32 10.01 18.90
C LEU A 401 -9.40 9.91 19.98
N VAL A 402 -10.60 9.41 19.64
CA VAL A 402 -11.67 9.15 20.59
C VAL A 402 -11.22 8.14 21.66
N GLN A 403 -10.59 7.05 21.24
CA GLN A 403 -10.05 6.04 22.15
C GLN A 403 -9.01 6.64 23.11
N GLN A 404 -8.11 7.49 22.61
CA GLN A 404 -7.12 8.19 23.43
C GLN A 404 -7.78 9.15 24.43
N LEU A 405 -8.84 9.86 24.04
CA LEU A 405 -9.61 10.73 24.95
C LEU A 405 -10.21 9.92 26.10
N VAL A 406 -10.81 8.76 25.80
CA VAL A 406 -11.37 7.86 26.81
C VAL A 406 -10.26 7.30 27.71
N ALA A 407 -9.13 6.90 27.13
CA ALA A 407 -7.99 6.36 27.87
C ALA A 407 -7.30 7.40 28.77
N ASN A 408 -7.28 8.67 28.39
CA ASN A 408 -6.70 9.76 29.19
C ASN A 408 -7.61 10.20 30.34
N ARG A 409 -8.92 9.96 30.25
CA ARG A 409 -9.88 10.24 31.34
C ARG A 409 -9.83 9.19 32.46
N LYS A 410 -9.36 7.98 32.15
CA LYS A 410 -9.08 6.90 33.13
C LYS A 410 -7.66 7.01 33.66
#